data_AF-A0A838T827-F1
#
_entry.id   AF-A0A838T827-F1
#
_cell.length_a   1.000
_cell.length_b   1.000
_cell.length_c   1.000
_cell.angle_alpha   90.00
_cell.angle_beta   90.00
_cell.angle_gamma   90.00
#
_symmetry.space_group_name_H-M   'P 1'
#
loop_
_entity.id
_entity.type
_entity.pdbx_description
1 polymer ?
#
loop_
_entity_poly.entity_id
_entity_poly.type
_entity_poly.pdbx_seq_one_letter_code
_entity_poly.pdbx_strand_id
1 'polypeptide(L)'
;MTDKEGGFYSAEDADSLLAAGKVEHSEGASYVWSKDEIDRVLGPGRAKVFGYHVGVEPKGNAPADPQGEFKIKNVLIQRHDVADTAKKFGLTKEKAEQLLTESRKLLFDARAKRPRPARDDKIVTTWNGLMISAFARASDVLDEPAYLEAATRSANFIQQKLFREDTNTLARSYREGASEVNGFASD
;
A
#
# COMPACT_ATOMS: atom_id res chain seq x y z
N MET A 1 6.87 -5.91 0.95
CA MET A 1 6.50 -6.19 2.35
C MET A 1 6.99 -7.55 2.86
N THR A 2 7.79 -8.30 2.09
CA THR A 2 8.30 -9.60 2.53
C THR A 2 9.82 -9.61 2.41
N ASP A 3 10.47 -10.17 3.41
CA ASP A 3 11.88 -10.49 3.41
C ASP A 3 12.19 -11.64 2.46
N LYS A 4 13.42 -11.65 1.92
CA LYS A 4 13.87 -12.71 1.01
C LYS A 4 13.81 -14.11 1.66
N GLU A 5 13.98 -14.20 2.98
CA GLU A 5 13.93 -15.44 3.74
C GLU A 5 12.49 -15.82 4.16
N GLY A 6 11.49 -14.96 3.94
CA GLY A 6 10.06 -15.30 4.07
C GLY A 6 9.30 -14.57 5.19
N GLY A 7 9.98 -13.83 6.06
CA GLY A 7 9.30 -13.01 7.07
C GLY A 7 8.57 -11.81 6.47
N PHE A 8 7.41 -11.45 7.03
CA PHE A 8 6.66 -10.26 6.67
C PHE A 8 7.09 -9.06 7.52
N TYR A 9 7.42 -7.97 6.84
CA TYR A 9 7.80 -6.70 7.46
C TYR A 9 6.58 -6.02 8.09
N SER A 10 6.83 -5.21 9.12
CA SER A 10 5.80 -4.61 9.96
C SER A 10 5.02 -3.50 9.27
N ALA A 11 5.70 -2.58 8.57
CA ALA A 11 5.05 -1.40 8.01
C ALA A 11 5.83 -0.75 6.85
N GLU A 12 5.12 0.09 6.10
CA GLU A 12 5.71 1.19 5.33
C GLU A 12 5.47 2.48 6.11
N ASP A 13 6.43 3.40 6.05
CA ASP A 13 6.32 4.72 6.62
C ASP A 13 5.17 5.50 5.95
N ALA A 14 4.50 6.36 6.72
CA ALA A 14 3.54 7.30 6.18
C ALA A 14 4.27 8.39 5.40
N ASP A 15 5.47 8.78 5.84
CA ASP A 15 6.31 9.75 5.18
C ASP A 15 7.01 9.18 3.94
N SER A 16 7.14 10.01 2.91
CA SER A 16 7.97 9.71 1.76
C SER A 16 8.68 10.97 1.25
N LEU A 17 9.86 10.78 0.66
CA LEU A 17 10.64 11.90 0.13
C LEU A 17 9.85 12.63 -0.97
N LEU A 18 9.91 13.96 -0.95
CA LEU A 18 9.26 14.80 -1.97
C LEU A 18 9.86 14.59 -3.37
N ALA A 19 11.17 14.27 -3.43
CA ALA A 19 11.86 13.90 -4.67
C ALA A 19 13.09 13.04 -4.36
N ALA A 20 13.55 12.27 -5.34
CA ALA A 20 14.74 11.44 -5.20
C ALA A 20 15.98 12.30 -4.88
N GLY A 21 16.75 11.90 -3.88
CA GLY A 21 17.96 12.62 -3.44
C GLY A 21 17.72 13.85 -2.57
N LYS A 22 16.46 14.16 -2.22
CA LYS A 22 16.13 15.18 -1.22
C LYS A 22 16.00 14.58 0.18
N VAL A 23 16.20 15.42 1.20
CA VAL A 23 15.96 15.08 2.61
C VAL A 23 14.52 15.41 3.03
N GLU A 24 13.88 16.37 2.35
CA GLU A 24 12.51 16.79 2.60
C GLU A 24 11.54 15.63 2.34
N HIS A 25 10.73 15.31 3.35
CA HIS A 25 9.65 14.33 3.30
C HIS A 25 8.31 14.99 3.58
N SER A 26 7.23 14.28 3.25
CA SER A 26 5.87 14.63 3.64
C SER A 26 5.00 13.37 3.65
N GLU A 27 3.99 13.40 4.51
CA GLU A 27 2.99 12.38 4.68
C GLU A 27 2.31 12.07 3.34
N GLY A 28 2.39 10.80 2.94
CA GLY A 28 1.74 10.32 1.73
C GLY A 28 2.27 10.94 0.43
N ALA A 29 3.43 11.61 0.39
CA ALA A 29 3.96 12.28 -0.81
C ALA A 29 4.00 11.38 -2.06
N SER A 30 4.31 10.09 -1.89
CA SER A 30 4.23 9.08 -2.94
C SER A 30 2.80 8.88 -3.49
N TYR A 31 1.77 9.03 -2.66
CA TYR A 31 0.39 8.64 -2.94
C TYR A 31 -0.54 9.80 -3.31
N VAL A 32 -0.26 11.02 -2.86
CA VAL A 32 -1.11 12.19 -3.12
C VAL A 32 -0.74 12.91 -4.41
N TRP A 33 -1.70 13.65 -4.97
CA TRP A 33 -1.56 14.29 -6.28
C TRP A 33 -2.09 15.72 -6.27
N SER A 34 -1.35 16.66 -6.85
CA SER A 34 -1.98 17.91 -7.27
C SER A 34 -2.84 17.69 -8.51
N LYS A 35 -3.85 18.55 -8.70
CA LYS A 35 -4.66 18.53 -9.93
C LYS A 35 -3.78 18.68 -11.18
N ASP A 36 -2.77 19.56 -11.13
CA ASP A 36 -1.87 19.81 -12.25
C ASP A 36 -0.99 18.61 -12.61
N GLU A 37 -0.61 17.77 -11.64
CA GLU A 37 0.05 16.49 -11.93
C GLU A 37 -0.87 15.53 -12.66
N ILE A 38 -2.13 15.41 -12.22
CA ILE A 38 -3.12 14.54 -12.86
C ILE A 38 -3.40 15.02 -14.30
N ASP A 39 -3.59 16.31 -14.49
CA ASP A 39 -3.82 16.91 -15.81
C ASP A 39 -2.63 16.66 -16.76
N ARG A 40 -1.40 16.79 -16.26
CA ARG A 40 -0.18 16.51 -17.05
C ARG A 40 -0.05 15.03 -17.43
N VAL A 41 -0.36 14.11 -16.52
CA VAL A 41 -0.23 12.65 -16.77
C VAL A 41 -1.34 12.13 -17.67
N LEU A 42 -2.57 12.59 -17.48
CA LEU A 42 -3.74 12.04 -18.17
C LEU A 42 -4.13 12.82 -19.42
N GLY A 43 -3.73 14.09 -19.52
CA GLY A 43 -4.23 15.03 -20.52
C GLY A 43 -5.66 15.53 -20.21
N PRO A 44 -6.08 16.64 -20.83
CA PRO A 44 -7.27 17.39 -20.42
C PRO A 44 -8.58 16.60 -20.54
N GLY A 45 -8.69 15.68 -21.52
CA GLY A 45 -9.89 14.86 -21.72
C GLY A 45 -10.08 13.82 -20.61
N ARG A 46 -9.08 12.97 -20.39
CA ARG A 46 -9.13 11.92 -19.37
C ARG A 46 -9.15 12.50 -17.95
N ALA A 47 -8.35 13.54 -17.70
CA ALA A 47 -8.24 14.16 -16.38
C ALA A 47 -9.59 14.69 -15.88
N LYS A 48 -10.43 15.25 -16.76
CA LYS A 48 -11.75 15.75 -16.39
C LYS A 48 -12.68 14.63 -15.92
N VAL A 49 -12.73 13.51 -16.65
CA VAL A 49 -13.59 12.36 -16.32
C VAL A 49 -13.08 11.66 -15.07
N PHE A 50 -11.78 11.38 -15.02
CA PHE A 50 -11.13 10.73 -13.89
C PHE A 50 -11.22 11.58 -12.62
N GLY A 51 -10.97 12.88 -12.74
CA GLY A 51 -11.02 13.84 -11.65
C GLY A 51 -12.42 13.94 -11.02
N TYR A 52 -13.48 13.93 -11.83
CA TYR A 52 -14.84 13.83 -11.29
C TYR A 52 -15.02 12.51 -10.52
N HIS A 53 -14.72 11.37 -11.15
CA HIS A 53 -14.91 10.05 -10.55
C HIS A 53 -14.24 9.91 -9.17
N VAL A 54 -13.03 10.45 -9.02
CA VAL A 54 -12.24 10.35 -7.79
C VAL A 54 -12.22 11.61 -6.91
N GLY A 55 -13.06 12.61 -7.22
CA GLY A 55 -13.20 13.84 -6.44
C GLY A 55 -11.94 14.70 -6.36
N VAL A 56 -11.25 14.93 -7.48
CA VAL A 56 -10.10 15.85 -7.53
C VAL A 56 -10.58 17.29 -7.50
N GLU A 57 -10.02 18.06 -6.56
CA GLU A 57 -10.28 19.48 -6.38
C GLU A 57 -9.02 20.32 -6.64
N PRO A 58 -9.14 21.54 -7.20
CA PRO A 58 -8.00 22.42 -7.43
C PRO A 58 -7.21 22.76 -6.16
N LYS A 59 -7.88 22.82 -5.00
CA LYS A 59 -7.27 23.16 -3.71
C LYS A 59 -6.89 21.93 -2.86
N GLY A 60 -7.08 20.73 -3.40
CA GLY A 60 -6.96 19.48 -2.65
C GLY A 60 -8.28 19.05 -2.00
N ASN A 61 -8.37 17.78 -1.61
CA ASN A 61 -9.62 17.15 -1.15
C ASN A 61 -9.51 16.43 0.22
N ALA A 62 -8.42 16.70 0.96
CA ALA A 62 -8.23 16.17 2.31
C ALA A 62 -9.20 16.89 3.27
N PRO A 63 -10.07 16.16 3.99
CA PRO A 63 -11.08 16.78 4.86
C PRO A 63 -10.47 17.40 6.13
N ALA A 64 -9.31 16.89 6.56
CA ALA A 64 -8.55 17.42 7.68
C ALA A 64 -7.06 17.36 7.33
N ASP A 65 -6.34 18.43 7.66
CA ASP A 65 -4.91 18.56 7.42
C ASP A 65 -4.27 19.36 8.59
N PRO A 66 -4.18 18.76 9.79
CA PRO A 66 -3.66 19.45 10.97
C PRO A 66 -2.21 19.93 10.80
N GLN A 67 -1.43 19.19 10.03
CA GLN A 67 -0.01 19.44 9.75
C GLN A 67 0.21 20.37 8.55
N GLY A 68 -0.80 20.59 7.72
CA GLY A 68 -0.75 21.50 6.58
C GLY A 68 0.00 20.93 5.36
N GLU A 69 0.12 19.61 5.28
CA GLU A 69 0.91 18.87 4.28
C GLU A 69 0.11 18.54 3.01
N PHE A 70 -1.22 18.52 3.11
CA PHE A 70 -2.12 18.20 2.01
C PHE A 70 -2.64 19.43 1.25
N LYS A 71 -2.08 20.61 1.49
CA LYS A 71 -2.39 21.81 0.69
C LYS A 71 -2.22 21.50 -0.80
N ILE A 72 -3.25 21.80 -1.60
CA ILE A 72 -3.32 21.52 -3.05
C ILE A 72 -3.15 20.03 -3.44
N LYS A 73 -3.20 19.11 -2.47
CA LYS A 73 -3.06 17.66 -2.68
C LYS A 73 -4.41 16.96 -2.61
N ASN A 74 -4.55 15.97 -3.47
CA ASN A 74 -5.74 15.14 -3.59
C ASN A 74 -5.38 13.69 -3.25
N VAL A 75 -6.20 13.11 -2.37
CA VAL A 75 -6.31 11.68 -2.14
C VAL A 75 -7.30 11.14 -3.16
N LEU A 76 -6.90 10.17 -3.98
CA LEU A 76 -7.77 9.60 -5.01
C LEU A 76 -8.79 8.68 -4.34
N ILE A 77 -10.04 9.15 -4.20
CA ILE A 77 -11.12 8.43 -3.50
C ILE A 77 -12.28 8.31 -4.47
N GLN A 78 -12.83 7.12 -4.70
CA GLN A 78 -14.03 6.99 -5.52
C GLN A 78 -15.19 7.77 -4.88
N ARG A 79 -15.52 8.94 -5.45
CA ARG A 79 -16.62 9.82 -5.00
C ARG A 79 -17.90 9.56 -5.77
N HIS A 80 -17.77 9.15 -7.03
CA HIS A 80 -18.90 8.79 -7.89
C HIS A 80 -18.67 7.39 -8.44
N ASP A 81 -19.74 6.63 -8.62
CA ASP A 81 -19.63 5.36 -9.31
C ASP A 81 -19.40 5.56 -10.82
N VAL A 82 -19.18 4.44 -11.52
CA VAL A 82 -18.93 4.43 -12.96
C VAL A 82 -20.16 4.91 -13.75
N ALA A 83 -21.37 4.56 -13.33
CA ALA A 83 -22.60 4.89 -14.05
C ALA A 83 -22.89 6.39 -13.98
N ASP A 84 -22.73 7.00 -12.81
CA ASP A 84 -22.84 8.45 -12.60
C ASP A 84 -21.78 9.21 -13.41
N THR A 85 -20.55 8.69 -13.42
CA THR A 85 -19.46 9.26 -14.21
C THR A 85 -19.80 9.21 -15.70
N ALA A 86 -20.25 8.06 -16.21
CA ALA A 86 -20.63 7.89 -17.60
C ALA A 86 -21.76 8.87 -18.01
N LYS A 87 -22.82 8.93 -17.20
CA LYS A 87 -23.95 9.85 -17.40
C LYS A 87 -23.50 11.31 -17.42
N LYS A 88 -22.65 11.73 -16.48
CA LYS A 88 -22.16 13.12 -16.36
C LYS A 88 -21.42 13.60 -17.61
N PHE A 89 -20.69 12.70 -18.27
CA PHE A 89 -19.86 13.02 -19.44
C PHE A 89 -20.43 12.53 -20.77
N GLY A 90 -21.67 12.02 -20.79
CA GLY A 90 -22.31 11.52 -22.01
C GLY A 90 -21.58 10.32 -22.62
N LEU A 91 -20.96 9.48 -21.77
CA LEU A 91 -20.26 8.26 -22.18
C LEU A 91 -21.17 7.05 -21.96
N THR A 92 -20.87 5.95 -22.66
CA THR A 92 -21.38 4.64 -22.24
C THR A 92 -20.63 4.17 -21.00
N LYS A 93 -21.22 3.23 -20.25
CA LYS A 93 -20.59 2.67 -19.05
C LYS A 93 -19.24 2.04 -19.39
N GLU A 94 -19.16 1.28 -20.47
CA GLU A 94 -17.97 0.57 -20.93
C GLU A 94 -16.85 1.55 -21.29
N LYS A 95 -17.18 2.65 -21.99
CA LYS A 95 -16.21 3.70 -22.32
C LYS A 95 -15.67 4.40 -21.06
N ALA A 96 -16.53 4.62 -20.06
CA ALA A 96 -16.09 5.19 -18.78
C ALA A 96 -15.17 4.21 -18.03
N GLU A 97 -15.51 2.92 -17.96
CA GLU A 97 -14.69 1.88 -17.32
C GLU A 97 -13.31 1.77 -17.96
N GLN A 98 -13.27 1.76 -19.30
CA GLN A 98 -12.02 1.72 -20.05
C GLN A 98 -11.16 2.96 -19.73
N LEU A 99 -11.74 4.16 -19.81
CA LEU A 99 -11.03 5.41 -19.53
C LEU A 99 -10.48 5.43 -18.10
N LEU A 100 -11.27 5.03 -17.11
CA LEU A 100 -10.87 4.99 -15.71
C LEU A 100 -9.74 3.97 -15.48
N THR A 101 -9.79 2.82 -16.16
CA THR A 101 -8.77 1.77 -16.06
C THR A 101 -7.46 2.22 -16.67
N GLU A 102 -7.49 2.80 -17.88
CA GLU A 102 -6.31 3.40 -18.51
C GLU A 102 -5.71 4.51 -17.65
N SER A 103 -6.55 5.37 -17.05
CA SER A 103 -6.11 6.47 -16.19
C SER A 103 -5.43 5.97 -14.91
N ARG A 104 -6.00 4.95 -14.26
CA ARG A 104 -5.35 4.28 -13.11
C ARG A 104 -3.98 3.72 -13.48
N LYS A 105 -3.87 3.10 -14.65
CA LYS A 105 -2.59 2.56 -15.13
C LYS A 105 -1.55 3.66 -15.34
N LEU A 106 -1.91 4.75 -16.04
CA LEU A 106 -0.99 5.86 -16.30
C LEU A 106 -0.52 6.54 -15.00
N LEU A 107 -1.43 6.78 -14.05
CA LEU A 107 -1.08 7.32 -12.75
C LEU A 107 -0.23 6.35 -11.92
N PHE A 108 -0.49 5.04 -12.01
CA PHE A 108 0.36 4.03 -11.38
C PHE A 108 1.78 4.05 -11.95
N ASP A 109 1.93 4.07 -13.27
CA ASP A 109 3.24 4.12 -13.95
C ASP A 109 4.01 5.40 -13.61
N ALA A 110 3.31 6.54 -13.48
CA ALA A 110 3.90 7.80 -13.04
C ALA A 110 4.31 7.75 -11.56
N ARG A 111 3.45 7.19 -10.68
CA ARG A 111 3.74 7.01 -9.26
C ARG A 111 4.93 6.09 -9.00
N ALA A 112 5.08 5.04 -9.80
CA ALA A 112 6.17 4.06 -9.66
C ALA A 112 7.57 4.69 -9.79
N LYS A 113 7.66 5.90 -10.34
CA LYS A 113 8.90 6.69 -10.44
C LYS A 113 9.17 7.59 -9.23
N ARG A 114 8.21 7.73 -8.31
CA ARG A 114 8.36 8.51 -7.08
C ARG A 114 9.17 7.71 -6.05
N PRO A 115 9.90 8.39 -5.14
CA PRO A 115 10.50 7.72 -4.00
C PRO A 115 9.45 6.94 -3.21
N ARG A 116 9.73 5.66 -2.95
CA ARG A 116 8.88 4.83 -2.09
C ARG A 116 9.04 5.29 -0.64
N PRO A 117 7.99 5.20 0.20
CA PRO A 117 8.15 5.37 1.63
C PRO A 117 9.21 4.41 2.18
N ALA A 118 9.87 4.82 3.25
CA ALA A 118 10.76 3.93 3.97
C ALA A 118 9.98 2.71 4.46
N ARG A 119 10.66 1.58 4.61
CA ARG A 119 10.05 0.35 5.11
C ARG A 119 10.57 0.09 6.51
N ASP A 120 9.68 -0.12 7.46
CA ASP A 120 10.05 -0.74 8.73
C ASP A 120 10.21 -2.24 8.48
N ASP A 121 11.47 -2.68 8.43
CA ASP A 121 11.86 -4.05 8.13
C ASP A 121 11.89 -4.95 9.37
N LYS A 122 11.37 -4.47 10.49
CA LYS A 122 11.12 -5.32 11.66
C LYS A 122 10.06 -6.37 11.34
N ILE A 123 10.36 -7.61 11.70
CA ILE A 123 9.43 -8.74 11.61
C ILE A 123 8.89 -8.96 13.02
N VAL A 124 7.56 -8.90 13.19
CA VAL A 124 6.88 -9.10 14.47
C VAL A 124 6.21 -10.47 14.47
N THR A 125 6.49 -11.29 15.48
CA THR A 125 6.08 -12.69 15.54
C THR A 125 4.55 -12.83 15.50
N THR A 126 3.81 -12.14 16.38
CA THR A 126 2.32 -12.11 16.34
C THR A 126 1.79 -11.80 14.94
N TRP A 127 2.32 -10.77 14.27
CA TRP A 127 1.80 -10.32 12.98
C TRP A 127 2.10 -11.34 11.88
N ASN A 128 3.26 -12.00 11.95
CA ASN A 128 3.59 -13.08 11.04
C ASN A 128 2.71 -14.31 11.31
N GLY A 129 2.41 -14.64 12.57
CA GLY A 129 1.43 -15.67 12.92
C GLY A 129 0.05 -15.40 12.31
N LEU A 130 -0.43 -14.15 12.37
CA LEU A 130 -1.66 -13.73 11.70
C LEU A 130 -1.59 -13.91 10.18
N MET A 131 -0.48 -13.50 9.56
CA MET A 131 -0.28 -13.63 8.11
C MET A 131 -0.20 -15.09 7.67
N ILE A 132 0.53 -15.94 8.38
CA ILE A 132 0.62 -17.39 8.12
C ILE A 132 -0.78 -18.01 8.16
N SER A 133 -1.54 -17.73 9.22
CA SER A 133 -2.91 -18.24 9.38
C SER A 133 -3.82 -17.77 8.24
N ALA A 134 -3.77 -16.50 7.88
CA ALA A 134 -4.57 -15.94 6.80
C ALA A 134 -4.22 -16.58 5.45
N PHE A 135 -2.94 -16.70 5.10
CA PHE A 135 -2.51 -17.28 3.84
C PHE A 135 -2.76 -18.78 3.75
N ALA A 136 -2.54 -19.54 4.83
CA ALA A 136 -2.86 -20.97 4.87
C ALA A 136 -4.36 -21.20 4.60
N ARG A 137 -5.23 -20.43 5.27
CA ARG A 137 -6.68 -20.49 5.05
C ARG A 137 -7.09 -20.01 3.66
N ALA A 138 -6.47 -18.95 3.15
CA ALA A 138 -6.74 -18.45 1.81
C ALA A 138 -6.36 -19.48 0.73
N SER A 139 -5.24 -20.19 0.92
CA SER A 139 -4.86 -21.27 -0.01
C SER A 139 -5.90 -22.38 -0.06
N ASP A 140 -6.43 -22.80 1.10
CA ASP A 140 -7.42 -23.87 1.18
C ASP A 140 -8.76 -23.47 0.52
N VAL A 141 -9.19 -22.23 0.75
CA VAL A 141 -10.49 -21.74 0.23
C VAL A 141 -10.43 -21.35 -1.24
N LEU A 142 -9.32 -20.76 -1.69
CA LEU A 142 -9.18 -20.19 -3.04
C LEU A 142 -8.44 -21.12 -4.01
N ASP A 143 -7.90 -22.24 -3.53
CA ASP A 143 -7.09 -23.19 -4.32
C ASP A 143 -5.93 -22.50 -5.05
N GLU A 144 -5.26 -21.54 -4.37
CA GLU A 144 -4.17 -20.74 -4.93
C GLU A 144 -2.83 -21.09 -4.25
N PRO A 145 -1.96 -21.88 -4.91
CA PRO A 145 -0.72 -22.40 -4.32
C PRO A 145 0.25 -21.32 -3.82
N ALA A 146 0.23 -20.12 -4.42
CA ALA A 146 1.09 -19.02 -4.00
C ALA A 146 0.86 -18.61 -2.53
N TYR A 147 -0.36 -18.79 -2.02
CA TYR A 147 -0.67 -18.49 -0.62
C TYR A 147 -0.08 -19.54 0.33
N LEU A 148 -0.15 -20.83 0.00
CA LEU A 148 0.51 -21.86 0.79
C LEU A 148 2.02 -21.68 0.80
N GLU A 149 2.63 -21.31 -0.34
CA GLU A 149 4.06 -21.02 -0.42
C GLU A 149 4.44 -19.87 0.52
N ALA A 150 3.68 -18.76 0.49
CA ALA A 150 3.92 -17.61 1.35
C ALA A 150 3.81 -17.97 2.84
N ALA A 151 2.77 -18.72 3.23
CA ALA A 151 2.57 -19.17 4.60
C ALA A 151 3.72 -20.09 5.07
N THR A 152 4.11 -21.06 4.23
CA THR A 152 5.15 -22.04 4.54
C THR A 152 6.51 -21.37 4.71
N ARG A 153 6.87 -20.44 3.81
CA ARG A 153 8.13 -19.69 3.90
C ARG A 153 8.19 -18.86 5.17
N SER A 154 7.10 -18.19 5.52
CA SER A 154 7.04 -17.40 6.76
C SER A 154 7.12 -18.30 8.00
N ALA A 155 6.40 -19.43 8.04
CA ALA A 155 6.49 -20.39 9.14
C ALA A 155 7.92 -20.93 9.33
N ASN A 156 8.58 -21.30 8.24
CA ASN A 156 9.98 -21.74 8.26
C ASN A 156 10.91 -20.63 8.76
N PHE A 157 10.70 -19.37 8.34
CA PHE A 157 11.45 -18.23 8.84
C PHE A 157 11.30 -18.07 10.36
N ILE A 158 10.07 -18.10 10.88
CA ILE A 158 9.81 -17.99 12.33
C ILE A 158 10.49 -19.14 13.07
N GLN A 159 10.34 -20.37 12.60
CA GLN A 159 10.95 -21.54 13.23
C GLN A 159 12.48 -21.46 13.26
N GLN A 160 13.11 -21.00 12.18
CA GLN A 160 14.58 -20.97 12.08
C GLN A 160 15.21 -19.76 12.78
N LYS A 161 14.53 -18.61 12.79
CA LYS A 161 15.12 -17.33 13.22
C LYS A 161 14.64 -16.87 14.58
N LEU A 162 13.47 -17.32 15.04
CA LEU A 162 12.80 -16.78 16.21
C LEU A 162 12.48 -17.84 17.27
N PHE A 163 12.48 -19.13 16.94
CA PHE A 163 12.29 -20.19 17.93
C PHE A 163 13.56 -20.45 18.74
N ARG A 164 13.38 -20.59 20.06
CA ARG A 164 14.43 -20.84 21.04
C ARG A 164 14.22 -22.22 21.64
N GLU A 165 15.04 -23.18 21.20
CA GLU A 165 14.91 -24.59 21.59
C GLU A 165 15.15 -24.83 23.09
N ASP A 166 16.01 -24.02 23.71
CA ASP A 166 16.37 -24.12 25.13
C ASP A 166 15.20 -23.80 26.08
N THR A 167 14.33 -22.88 25.66
CA THR A 167 13.21 -22.37 26.45
C THR A 167 11.86 -22.78 25.89
N ASN A 168 11.82 -23.38 24.70
CA ASN A 168 10.61 -23.64 23.92
C ASN A 168 9.73 -22.38 23.76
N THR A 169 10.37 -21.24 23.53
CA THR A 169 9.71 -19.95 23.33
C THR A 169 10.04 -19.37 21.97
N LEU A 170 9.23 -18.40 21.52
CA LEU A 170 9.57 -17.55 20.39
C LEU A 170 10.17 -16.24 20.90
N ALA A 171 11.08 -15.63 20.15
CA ALA A 171 11.41 -14.21 20.30
C ALA A 171 10.26 -13.35 19.74
N ARG A 172 10.07 -12.16 20.30
CA ARG A 172 8.96 -11.25 19.93
C ARG A 172 9.11 -10.63 18.53
N SER A 173 10.34 -10.40 18.10
CA SER A 173 10.62 -9.75 16.82
C SER A 173 12.00 -10.07 16.29
N TYR A 174 12.19 -9.83 15.00
CA TYR A 174 13.47 -9.96 14.30
C TYR A 174 13.79 -8.69 13.53
N ARG A 175 15.03 -8.18 13.70
CA ARG A 175 15.62 -7.15 12.85
C ARG A 175 17.14 -7.28 12.93
N GLU A 176 17.76 -7.76 11.87
CA GLU A 176 19.21 -8.12 11.85
C GLU A 176 19.61 -9.14 12.94
N GLY A 177 18.64 -9.84 13.52
CA GLY A 177 18.81 -10.73 14.66
C GLY A 177 17.51 -10.86 15.45
N ALA A 178 17.37 -11.96 16.19
CA ALA A 178 16.22 -12.16 17.08
C ALA A 178 16.30 -11.19 18.26
N SER A 179 15.17 -10.57 18.64
CA SER A 179 15.11 -9.75 19.84
C SER A 179 15.27 -10.59 21.10
N GLU A 180 15.89 -10.03 22.15
CA GLU A 180 15.98 -10.69 23.47
C GLU A 180 14.61 -10.91 24.15
N VAL A 181 13.61 -10.11 23.80
CA VAL A 181 12.26 -10.17 24.38
C VAL A 181 11.54 -11.45 23.95
N ASN A 182 11.04 -12.21 24.93
CA ASN A 182 10.17 -13.37 24.68
C ASN A 182 8.85 -12.94 24.02
N GLY A 183 8.35 -13.79 23.13
CA GLY A 183 6.97 -13.74 22.64
C GLY A 183 5.99 -14.05 23.77
N PHE A 184 4.78 -13.52 23.62
CA PHE A 184 3.66 -13.70 24.55
C PHE A 184 2.67 -14.71 23.96
N ALA A 185 1.63 -15.08 24.70
CA ALA A 185 0.59 -15.99 24.18
C ALA A 185 -0.16 -15.46 22.94
N SER A 186 -0.03 -14.16 22.64
CA SER A 186 -0.54 -13.56 21.42
C SER A 186 0.36 -13.77 20.20
N ASP A 187 1.65 -14.10 20.43
CA ASP A 187 2.66 -14.37 19.39
C ASP A 187 2.62 -15.84 18.95
#